data_AF-A0A836AAA8-F1
#
_entry.id   AF-A0A836AAA8-F1
#
_cell.length_a   1.000
_cell.length_b   1.000
_cell.length_c   1.000
_cell.angle_alpha   90.00
_cell.angle_beta   90.00
_cell.angle_gamma   90.00
#
_symmetry.space_group_name_H-M   'P 1'
#
loop_
_entity.id
_entity.type
_entity.pdbx_description
1 polymer ?
#
loop_
_entity_poly.entity_id
_entity_poly.type
_entity_poly.pdbx_seq_one_letter_code
_entity_poly.pdbx_strand_id
1 'polypeptide(L)' 'MSGSSSVAAMKKVVQQLRLEAGLNRVKFCLQNAQHDPLLTGVSSSTNPFRPQKVCSFL' A
#
# COMPACT_ATOMS: atom_id res chain seq x y z
N MET A 1 -24.06 -41.71 5.59
CA MET A 1 -23.57 -41.25 4.26
C MET A 1 -23.23 -39.74 4.21
N SER A 2 -23.17 -39.02 5.34
CA SER A 2 -22.99 -37.55 5.33
C SER A 2 -21.54 -37.05 5.24
N GLY A 3 -20.54 -37.89 5.56
CA GLY A 3 -19.12 -37.47 5.61
C GLY A 3 -18.44 -37.24 4.25
N SER A 4 -18.95 -37.80 3.15
CA SER A 4 -18.34 -37.57 1.83
C SER A 4 -18.66 -36.17 1.27
N SER A 5 -19.87 -35.67 1.57
CA SER A 5 -20.35 -34.35 1.13
C SER A 5 -19.57 -33.21 1.79
N SER A 6 -19.23 -33.34 3.08
CA SER A 6 -18.43 -32.35 3.81
C SER A 6 -16.98 -32.32 3.33
N VAL A 7 -16.39 -33.48 3.00
CA VAL A 7 -15.05 -33.56 2.41
C VAL A 7 -14.99 -32.91 1.03
N ALA A 8 -16.02 -33.10 0.21
CA ALA A 8 -16.11 -32.42 -1.09
C ALA A 8 -16.23 -30.90 -0.94
N ALA A 9 -17.02 -30.41 0.02
CA ALA A 9 -17.12 -28.99 0.33
C ALA A 9 -15.77 -28.41 0.81
N MET A 10 -15.08 -29.09 1.72
CA MET A 10 -13.75 -28.66 2.19
C MET A 10 -12.72 -28.59 1.06
N LYS A 11 -12.73 -29.56 0.12
CA LYS A 11 -11.83 -29.53 -1.04
C LYS A 11 -12.06 -28.28 -1.90
N LYS A 12 -13.31 -27.87 -2.12
CA LYS A 12 -13.63 -26.65 -2.86
C LYS A 12 -13.12 -25.39 -2.14
N VAL A 13 -13.29 -25.33 -0.81
CA VAL A 13 -12.77 -24.21 0.00
C VAL A 13 -11.24 -24.13 -0.10
N VAL A 14 -10.54 -25.26 0.00
CA VAL A 14 -9.08 -25.29 -0.14
C VAL A 14 -8.64 -24.84 -1.54
N GLN A 15 -9.35 -25.25 -2.59
CA GLN A 15 -9.06 -24.79 -3.96
C GLN A 15 -9.25 -23.29 -4.10
N GLN A 16 -10.33 -22.73 -3.53
CA GLN A 16 -10.58 -21.30 -3.52
C GLN A 16 -9.47 -20.53 -2.78
N LEU A 17 -9.08 -20.98 -1.60
CA LEU A 17 -8.02 -20.33 -0.83
C LEU A 17 -6.67 -20.36 -1.56
N ARG A 18 -6.37 -21.45 -2.28
CA ARG A 18 -5.15 -21.52 -3.12
C ARG A 18 -5.18 -20.51 -4.25
N LEU A 19 -6.33 -20.31 -4.89
CA LEU A 19 -6.50 -19.28 -5.92
C LEU A 19 -6.28 -17.88 -5.34
N GLU A 20 -6.92 -17.57 -4.21
CA GLU A 20 -6.81 -16.27 -3.54
C GLU A 20 -5.39 -15.98 -3.04
N ALA A 21 -4.69 -16.99 -2.52
CA ALA A 21 -3.31 -16.86 -2.08
C ALA A 21 -2.32 -16.63 -3.24
N GLY A 22 -2.66 -17.08 -4.46
CA GLY A 22 -1.88 -16.87 -5.67
C GLY A 22 -2.06 -15.48 -6.31
N LEU A 23 -2.96 -14.65 -5.80
CA LEU A 23 -3.20 -13.32 -6.34
C LEU A 23 -2.06 -12.36 -5.96
N ASN A 24 -1.45 -11.75 -6.98
CA ASN A 24 -0.45 -10.71 -6.78
C ASN A 24 -1.12 -9.44 -6.24
N ARG A 25 -0.84 -9.10 -4.98
CA ARG A 25 -1.28 -7.85 -4.37
C ARG A 25 -0.38 -6.72 -4.81
N VAL A 26 -0.95 -5.70 -5.47
CA VAL A 26 -0.22 -4.49 -5.85
C VAL A 26 0.01 -3.64 -4.59
N LYS A 27 1.27 -3.34 -4.28
CA LYS A 27 1.65 -2.47 -3.15
C LYS A 27 1.65 -1.00 -3.57
N PHE A 28 0.49 -0.48 -3.96
CA PHE A 28 0.36 0.90 -4.46
C PHE A 28 0.84 1.94 -3.43
N CYS A 29 0.43 1.81 -2.17
CA CYS A 29 0.84 2.77 -1.14
C CYS A 29 2.35 2.79 -0.91
N LEU A 30 3.01 1.62 -0.91
CA LEU A 30 4.45 1.54 -0.69
C LEU A 30 5.24 2.12 -1.87
N GLN A 31 4.76 1.90 -3.10
CA GLN A 31 5.37 2.45 -4.31
C GLN A 31 5.26 3.97 -4.36
N ASN A 32 4.14 4.54 -3.90
CA ASN A 32 3.90 5.98 -3.95
C ASN A 32 4.37 6.72 -2.69
N ALA A 33 4.69 6.02 -1.59
CA ALA A 33 5.09 6.65 -0.34
C ALA A 33 6.32 7.57 -0.50
N GLN A 34 7.25 7.25 -1.41
CA GLN A 34 8.43 8.08 -1.67
C GLN A 34 8.08 9.41 -2.36
N HIS A 35 6.96 9.45 -3.08
CA HIS A 35 6.48 10.62 -3.79
C HIS A 35 5.51 11.46 -2.97
N ASP A 36 5.14 11.02 -1.77
CA ASP A 36 4.29 11.78 -0.85
C ASP A 36 5.14 12.72 0.02
N PRO A 37 5.10 14.05 -0.23
CA PRO A 37 5.88 15.03 0.53
C PRO A 37 5.54 15.04 2.02
N LEU A 38 4.36 14.56 2.41
CA LEU A 38 3.93 14.49 3.81
C LEU A 38 4.56 13.31 4.54
N LEU A 39 4.94 12.25 3.81
CA LEU A 39 5.62 11.08 4.37
C LEU A 39 7.14 11.23 4.36
N THR A 40 7.71 11.79 3.29
CA THR A 40 9.18 11.91 3.13
C THR A 40 9.74 13.25 3.61
N GLY A 41 8.89 14.27 3.74
CA GLY A 41 9.33 15.64 3.97
C GLY A 41 9.98 16.24 2.72
N VAL A 42 10.05 17.56 2.68
CA VAL A 42 10.69 18.31 1.59
C VAL A 42 11.59 19.40 2.17
N SER A 43 12.62 19.78 1.41
CA SER A 43 13.49 20.88 1.82
C SER A 43 12.71 22.20 1.85
N SER A 44 13.18 23.17 2.65
CA SER A 44 12.52 24.48 2.68
C SER A 44 12.46 25.12 1.29
N SER A 45 13.47 24.93 0.42
CA SER A 45 13.51 25.57 -0.90
C SER A 45 12.49 25.00 -1.88
N THR A 46 12.13 23.72 -1.78
CA THR A 46 11.11 23.09 -2.64
C THR A 46 9.70 23.14 -2.05
N ASN A 47 9.56 23.54 -0.78
CA ASN A 47 8.25 23.74 -0.15
C ASN A 47 7.58 25.03 -0.63
N PRO A 48 6.44 24.97 -1.35
CA PRO A 48 5.73 26.16 -1.82
C PRO A 48 5.10 26.97 -0.68
N PHE A 49 4.89 26.36 0.50
CA PHE A 49 4.33 27.00 1.69
C PHE A 49 5.40 27.60 2.61
N ARG A 50 6.67 27.65 2.18
CA ARG A 50 7.74 28.23 3.00
C ARG A 50 7.51 29.73 3.26
N PRO A 51 7.80 30.24 4.46
CA PRO A 51 7.88 31.69 4.68
C PRO A 51 8.92 32.34 3.77
N GLN A 52 8.64 33.54 3.26
CA GLN A 52 9.63 34.28 2.49
C GLN A 52 10.79 34.69 3.39
N LYS A 53 12.01 34.37 2.96
CA LYS A 53 13.22 34.89 3.61
C LYS A 53 13.46 36.30 3.09
N VAL A 54 13.36 37.30 3.96
CA VAL A 54 13.87 38.63 3.67
C VAL A 54 15.39 38.60 3.89
N CYS A 55 16.16 38.96 2.85
CA CYS A 55 17.58 39.23 3.02
C CYS A 55 17.73 40.66 3.53
N SER A 56 18.21 40.82 4.77
CA SER A 56 18.65 42.12 5.29
C SER A 56 20.08 42.36 4.82
N PHE A 57 20.31 43.45 4.08
CA PHE A 57 21.65 43.98 3.84
C PHE A 57 22.13 44.65 5.14
N LEU A 58 23.19 44.11 5.74
CA LEU A 58 23.94 44.72 6.83
C LEU A 58 25.15 45.45 6.28
#